data_AF-A0A848XY42-F1
#
_entry.id   AF-A0A848XY42-F1
#
_cell.length_a   1.000
_cell.length_b   1.000
_cell.length_c   1.000
_cell.angle_alpha   90.00
_cell.angle_beta   90.00
_cell.angle_gamma   90.00
#
_symmetry.space_group_name_H-M   'P 1'
#
loop_
_entity.id
_entity.type
_entity.pdbx_description
1 polymer ?
#
loop_
_entity_poly.entity_id
_entity_poly.type
_entity_poly.pdbx_seq_one_letter_code
_entity_poly.pdbx_strand_id
1 'polypeptide(L)'
;VDTLQLAAQRDALVAQRRNLLAQQRSLRVQGAATRAQTSEADAAARALAAQLQTAEEELARTQRLFADEAATARELNEREGMVRQLRAQLQQARARVGTIRAQAGVPDAQATAVTDQVASIDAQIRQLDDRIADAAVTNPTAGTVLSVVVEAGELVRTGSPLYTVADLSALTLRAYATGNQLARLRLGMPVEVLVDDGSGGLRSLRGEVVTIASAAQFTPTPIQTRDERAELVYAFEVRVPNPDGFLKVGMPGEVRFLDDAAAE
;
A
#
# COMPACT_ATOMS: atom_id res chain seq x y z
N VAL A 1 7.93 11.51 16.31
CA VAL A 1 7.36 10.14 16.28
C VAL A 1 8.38 9.22 16.92
N ASP A 2 8.01 8.48 17.95
CA ASP A 2 8.93 7.52 18.59
C ASP A 2 8.99 6.23 17.76
N THR A 3 10.01 6.12 16.91
CA THR A 3 10.20 4.98 16.01
C THR A 3 10.52 3.70 16.75
N LEU A 4 11.13 3.76 17.94
CA LEU A 4 11.38 2.59 18.78
C LEU A 4 10.07 2.03 19.32
N GLN A 5 9.16 2.90 19.77
CA GLN A 5 7.84 2.47 20.23
C GLN A 5 7.01 1.86 19.09
N LEU A 6 7.04 2.46 17.90
CA LEU A 6 6.34 1.90 16.73
C LEU A 6 6.92 0.55 16.29
N ALA A 7 8.25 0.41 16.29
CA ALA A 7 8.92 -0.86 15.97
C ALA A 7 8.56 -1.95 16.98
N ALA A 8 8.52 -1.63 18.28
CA ALA A 8 8.10 -2.57 19.31
C ALA A 8 6.62 -3.00 19.14
N GLN A 9 5.73 -2.07 18.80
CA GLN A 9 4.32 -2.40 18.49
C GLN A 9 4.21 -3.30 17.25
N ARG A 10 4.99 -3.01 16.22
CA ARG A 10 5.05 -3.83 15.01
C ARG A 10 5.52 -5.25 15.31
N ASP A 11 6.58 -5.40 16.09
CA ASP A 11 7.12 -6.71 16.46
C ASP A 11 6.13 -7.52 17.30
N ALA A 12 5.37 -6.87 18.19
CA ALA A 12 4.28 -7.50 18.92
C ALA A 12 3.18 -8.04 17.97
N LEU A 13 2.78 -7.27 16.95
CA LEU A 13 1.83 -7.72 15.94
C LEU A 13 2.40 -8.85 15.06
N VAL A 14 3.69 -8.80 14.71
CA VAL A 14 4.35 -9.90 13.98
C VAL A 14 4.35 -11.19 14.81
N ALA A 15 4.60 -11.10 16.12
CA ALA A 15 4.50 -12.24 17.02
C ALA A 15 3.05 -12.78 17.10
N GLN A 16 2.06 -11.89 17.24
CA GLN A 16 0.64 -12.27 17.23
C GLN A 16 0.25 -12.97 15.93
N ARG A 17 0.68 -12.44 14.77
CA ARG A 17 0.49 -13.05 13.46
C ARG A 17 1.07 -14.46 13.39
N ARG A 18 2.29 -14.67 13.90
CA ARG A 18 2.91 -16.01 13.94
C ARG A 18 2.08 -17.01 14.76
N ASN A 19 1.52 -16.56 15.88
CA ASN A 19 0.66 -17.40 16.71
C ASN A 19 -0.64 -17.77 15.98
N LEU A 20 -1.27 -16.82 15.29
CA LEU A 20 -2.46 -17.08 14.47
C LEU A 20 -2.16 -18.07 13.33
N LEU A 21 -1.02 -17.93 12.65
CA LEU A 21 -0.60 -18.89 11.61
C LEU A 21 -0.33 -20.29 12.17
N ALA A 22 0.23 -20.39 13.38
CA ALA A 22 0.39 -21.68 14.07
C ALA A 22 -0.98 -22.30 14.41
N GLN A 23 -1.92 -21.50 14.92
CA GLN A 23 -3.30 -21.92 15.19
C GLN A 23 -4.01 -22.41 13.92
N GLN A 24 -3.91 -21.65 12.81
CA GLN A 24 -4.47 -22.02 11.52
C GLN A 24 -3.92 -23.36 11.01
N ARG A 25 -2.61 -23.60 11.14
CA ARG A 25 -2.00 -24.88 10.78
C ARG A 25 -2.55 -26.02 11.61
N SER A 26 -2.66 -25.84 12.93
CA SER A 26 -3.26 -26.83 13.83
C SER A 26 -4.70 -27.18 13.43
N LEU A 27 -5.53 -26.17 13.14
CA LEU A 27 -6.91 -26.35 12.69
C LEU A 27 -7.02 -27.10 11.37
N ARG A 28 -6.15 -26.80 10.39
CA ARG A 28 -6.11 -27.53 9.11
C ARG A 28 -5.70 -28.98 9.28
N VAL A 29 -4.74 -29.27 10.16
CA VAL A 29 -4.33 -30.65 10.49
C VAL A 29 -5.49 -31.39 11.16
N GLN A 30 -6.21 -30.75 12.08
CA GLN A 30 -7.41 -31.32 12.69
C GLN A 30 -8.50 -31.61 11.65
N GLY A 31 -8.81 -30.67 10.76
CA GLY A 31 -9.77 -30.87 9.68
C GLY A 31 -9.37 -32.00 8.70
N ALA A 32 -8.08 -32.13 8.40
CA ALA A 32 -7.57 -33.26 7.61
C ALA A 32 -7.72 -34.60 8.35
N ALA A 33 -7.41 -34.64 9.65
CA ALA A 33 -7.58 -35.83 10.49
C ALA A 33 -9.05 -36.26 10.58
N THR A 34 -9.98 -35.32 10.79
CA THR A 34 -11.43 -35.61 10.84
C THR A 34 -11.95 -36.10 9.49
N ARG A 35 -11.45 -35.57 8.37
CA ARG A 35 -11.79 -36.08 7.03
C ARG A 35 -11.26 -37.51 6.81
N ALA A 36 -10.05 -37.81 7.26
CA ALA A 36 -9.51 -39.17 7.21
C ALA A 36 -10.36 -40.15 8.05
N GLN A 37 -10.75 -39.77 9.27
CA GLN A 37 -11.66 -40.55 10.12
C GLN A 37 -13.03 -40.76 9.47
N THR A 38 -13.56 -39.74 8.78
CA THR A 38 -14.82 -39.85 8.04
C THR A 38 -14.70 -40.89 6.93
N SER A 39 -13.62 -40.84 6.15
CA SER A 39 -13.35 -41.80 5.07
C SER A 39 -13.20 -43.23 5.58
N GLU A 40 -12.52 -43.43 6.72
CA GLU A 40 -12.38 -44.72 7.37
C GLU A 40 -13.74 -45.26 7.85
N ALA A 41 -14.54 -44.44 8.51
CA ALA A 41 -15.89 -44.81 8.95
C ALA A 41 -16.83 -45.12 7.77
N ASP A 42 -16.73 -44.36 6.67
CA ASP A 42 -17.46 -44.62 5.42
C ASP A 42 -17.02 -45.93 4.77
N ALA A 43 -15.74 -46.29 4.83
CA ALA A 43 -15.25 -47.59 4.36
C ALA A 43 -15.81 -48.75 5.21
N ALA A 44 -15.82 -48.61 6.54
CA ALA A 44 -16.41 -49.60 7.44
C ALA A 44 -17.92 -49.79 7.20
N ALA A 45 -18.66 -48.70 7.00
CA ALA A 45 -20.08 -48.74 6.67
C ALA A 45 -20.33 -49.44 5.31
N ARG A 46 -19.47 -49.22 4.31
CA ARG A 46 -19.54 -49.93 3.02
C ARG A 46 -19.27 -51.43 3.15
N ALA A 47 -18.29 -51.83 3.97
CA ALA A 47 -18.02 -53.24 4.23
C ALA A 47 -19.22 -53.94 4.89
N LEU A 48 -19.85 -53.31 5.88
CA LEU A 48 -21.08 -53.83 6.51
C LEU A 48 -22.25 -53.90 5.53
N ALA A 49 -22.39 -52.92 4.62
CA ALA A 49 -23.42 -52.95 3.60
C ALA A 49 -23.24 -54.13 2.63
N ALA A 50 -22.00 -54.44 2.24
CA ALA A 50 -21.69 -55.59 1.40
C ALA A 50 -21.99 -56.92 2.13
N GLN A 51 -21.62 -57.03 3.41
CA GLN A 51 -21.95 -58.20 4.23
C GLN A 51 -23.47 -58.40 4.38
N LEU A 52 -24.22 -57.31 4.61
CA LEU A 52 -25.67 -57.34 4.68
C LEU A 52 -26.28 -57.83 3.35
N GLN A 53 -25.78 -57.36 2.22
CA GLN A 53 -26.25 -57.80 0.91
C GLN A 53 -26.07 -59.31 0.72
N THR A 54 -24.88 -59.84 1.00
CA THR A 54 -24.64 -61.30 0.92
C THR A 54 -25.55 -62.07 1.88
N ALA A 55 -25.77 -61.57 3.10
CA ALA A 55 -26.67 -62.20 4.06
C ALA A 55 -28.15 -62.17 3.60
N GLU A 56 -28.57 -61.10 2.92
CA GLU A 56 -29.92 -60.97 2.35
C GLU A 56 -30.12 -61.93 1.16
N GLU A 57 -29.12 -62.08 0.29
CA GLU A 57 -29.13 -63.05 -0.81
C GLU A 57 -29.20 -64.50 -0.28
N GLU A 58 -28.42 -64.80 0.75
CA GLU A 58 -28.42 -66.10 1.42
C GLU A 58 -29.75 -66.38 2.14
N LEU A 59 -30.35 -65.38 2.79
CA LEU A 59 -31.68 -65.49 3.38
C LEU A 59 -32.73 -65.80 2.30
N ALA A 60 -32.69 -65.09 1.17
CA ALA A 60 -33.62 -65.32 0.06
C ALA A 60 -33.45 -66.72 -0.58
N ARG A 61 -32.23 -67.28 -0.55
CA ARG A 61 -31.97 -68.66 -0.96
C ARG A 61 -32.55 -69.66 0.05
N THR A 62 -32.31 -69.45 1.35
CA THR A 62 -32.87 -70.30 2.41
C THR A 62 -34.39 -70.27 2.46
N GLN A 63 -35.02 -69.11 2.20
CA GLN A 63 -36.48 -68.98 2.11
C GLN A 63 -37.07 -69.84 0.99
N ARG A 64 -36.42 -69.88 -0.18
CA ARG A 64 -36.82 -70.76 -1.29
C ARG A 64 -36.69 -72.24 -0.92
N LEU A 65 -35.55 -72.63 -0.35
CA LEU A 65 -35.33 -74.01 0.11
C LEU A 65 -36.31 -74.43 1.21
N PHE A 66 -36.70 -73.53 2.10
CA PHE A 66 -37.70 -73.81 3.14
C PHE A 66 -39.09 -74.03 2.53
N ALA A 67 -39.46 -73.25 1.50
CA ALA A 67 -40.71 -73.45 0.76
C ALA A 67 -40.75 -74.80 0.01
N ASP A 68 -39.59 -75.28 -0.43
CA ASP A 68 -39.42 -76.59 -1.07
C ASP A 68 -39.23 -77.74 -0.04
N GLU A 69 -39.47 -77.50 1.26
CA GLU A 69 -39.26 -78.44 2.39
C GLU A 69 -37.82 -78.98 2.53
N ALA A 70 -36.85 -78.33 1.86
CA ALA A 70 -35.44 -78.71 1.80
C ALA A 70 -34.54 -77.99 2.82
N ALA A 71 -35.10 -77.08 3.63
CA ALA A 71 -34.41 -76.40 4.72
C ALA A 71 -35.26 -76.43 6.00
N THR A 72 -34.61 -76.31 7.15
CA THR A 72 -35.28 -76.35 8.46
C THR A 72 -35.74 -74.96 8.92
N ALA A 73 -36.79 -74.90 9.75
CA ALA A 73 -37.24 -73.64 10.37
C ALA A 73 -36.15 -72.98 11.23
N ARG A 74 -35.24 -73.80 11.78
CA ARG A 74 -34.07 -73.32 12.53
C ARG A 74 -33.12 -72.53 11.63
N GLU A 75 -32.75 -73.07 10.48
CA GLU A 75 -31.85 -72.41 9.52
C GLU A 75 -32.44 -71.09 9.02
N LEU A 76 -33.75 -71.06 8.73
CA LEU A 76 -34.43 -69.82 8.33
C LEU A 76 -34.31 -68.75 9.44
N ASN A 77 -34.65 -69.11 10.68
CA ASN A 77 -34.57 -68.19 11.82
C ASN A 77 -33.15 -67.69 12.09
N GLU A 78 -32.14 -68.55 11.94
CA GLU A 78 -30.72 -68.19 12.07
C GLU A 78 -30.31 -67.14 11.00
N ARG A 79 -30.71 -67.34 9.74
CA ARG A 79 -30.42 -66.39 8.64
C ARG A 79 -31.14 -65.05 8.81
N GLU A 80 -32.41 -65.07 9.23
CA GLU A 80 -33.14 -63.84 9.54
C GLU A 80 -32.49 -63.08 10.70
N GLY A 81 -32.05 -63.80 11.74
CA GLY A 81 -31.30 -63.23 12.86
C GLY A 81 -30.02 -62.52 12.40
N MET A 82 -29.26 -63.15 11.51
CA MET A 82 -28.04 -62.58 10.93
C MET A 82 -28.31 -61.29 10.14
N VAL A 83 -29.35 -61.28 9.30
CA VAL A 83 -29.75 -60.07 8.55
C VAL A 83 -30.18 -58.95 9.51
N ARG A 84 -30.98 -59.26 10.54
CA ARG A 84 -31.38 -58.26 11.55
C ARG A 84 -30.16 -57.67 12.27
N GLN A 85 -29.20 -58.51 12.63
CA GLN A 85 -27.96 -58.08 13.28
C GLN A 85 -27.12 -57.16 12.37
N LEU A 86 -26.85 -57.58 11.13
CA LEU A 86 -26.05 -56.80 10.17
C LEU A 86 -26.73 -55.46 9.83
N ARG A 87 -28.06 -55.44 9.72
CA ARG A 87 -28.83 -54.21 9.49
C ARG A 87 -28.68 -53.22 10.64
N ALA A 88 -28.74 -53.70 11.89
CA ALA A 88 -28.51 -52.87 13.07
C ALA A 88 -27.06 -52.33 13.12
N GLN A 89 -26.07 -53.17 12.80
CA GLN A 89 -24.66 -52.76 12.74
C GLN A 89 -24.43 -51.69 11.65
N LEU A 90 -25.02 -51.85 10.47
CA LEU A 90 -24.95 -50.87 9.38
C LEU A 90 -25.59 -49.53 9.79
N GLN A 91 -26.74 -49.57 10.46
CA GLN A 91 -27.39 -48.36 10.96
C GLN A 91 -26.49 -47.63 11.96
N GLN A 92 -25.87 -48.35 12.89
CA GLN A 92 -24.92 -47.78 13.86
C GLN A 92 -23.69 -47.17 13.15
N ALA A 93 -23.13 -47.87 12.16
CA ALA A 93 -21.98 -47.38 11.40
C ALA A 93 -22.33 -46.08 10.62
N ARG A 94 -23.50 -46.04 9.97
CA ARG A 94 -23.99 -44.84 9.27
C ARG A 94 -24.23 -43.67 10.22
N ALA A 95 -24.81 -43.92 11.40
CA ALA A 95 -24.98 -42.89 12.41
C ALA A 95 -23.62 -42.31 12.86
N ARG A 96 -22.61 -43.18 13.05
CA ARG A 96 -21.24 -42.75 13.38
C ARG A 96 -20.60 -41.92 12.27
N VAL A 97 -20.80 -42.26 10.99
CA VAL A 97 -20.37 -41.41 9.87
C VAL A 97 -21.03 -40.03 9.95
N GLY A 98 -22.34 -39.98 10.20
CA GLY A 98 -23.09 -38.73 10.31
C GLY A 98 -22.54 -37.80 11.39
N THR A 99 -22.21 -38.35 12.57
CA THR A 99 -21.64 -37.55 13.67
C THR A 99 -20.25 -37.02 13.36
N ILE A 100 -19.36 -37.83 12.76
CA ILE A 100 -18.02 -37.40 12.38
C ILE A 100 -18.09 -36.34 11.27
N ARG A 101 -18.97 -36.52 10.27
CA ARG A 101 -19.15 -35.58 9.17
C ARG A 101 -19.66 -34.22 9.65
N ALA A 102 -20.55 -34.18 10.63
CA ALA A 102 -21.01 -32.94 11.25
C ALA A 102 -19.86 -32.17 11.93
N GLN A 103 -18.86 -32.88 12.46
CA GLN A 103 -17.68 -32.28 13.08
C GLN A 103 -16.62 -31.83 12.06
N ALA A 104 -16.59 -32.42 10.86
CA ALA A 104 -15.56 -32.15 9.85
C ALA A 104 -15.54 -30.72 9.31
N GLY A 105 -16.69 -30.02 9.28
CA GLY A 105 -16.77 -28.64 8.79
C GLY A 105 -16.30 -27.57 9.79
N VAL A 106 -16.21 -27.90 11.08
CA VAL A 106 -15.90 -26.93 12.15
C VAL A 106 -14.45 -26.44 12.08
N PRO A 107 -13.42 -27.31 11.95
CA PRO A 107 -12.03 -26.87 11.87
C PRO A 107 -11.74 -26.01 10.63
N ASP A 108 -12.37 -26.32 9.50
CA ASP A 108 -12.18 -25.57 8.24
C ASP A 108 -12.80 -24.17 8.32
N ALA A 109 -14.00 -24.04 8.94
CA ALA A 109 -14.62 -22.75 9.20
C ALA A 109 -13.78 -21.90 10.18
N GLN A 110 -13.27 -22.52 11.25
CA GLN A 110 -12.37 -21.84 12.20
C GLN A 110 -11.06 -21.41 11.53
N ALA A 111 -10.48 -22.25 10.66
CA ALA A 111 -9.27 -21.89 9.91
C ALA A 111 -9.50 -20.70 8.96
N THR A 112 -10.69 -20.60 8.38
CA THR A 112 -11.11 -19.44 7.58
C THR A 112 -11.20 -18.19 8.44
N ALA A 113 -11.88 -18.24 9.59
CA ALA A 113 -11.96 -17.10 10.50
C ALA A 113 -10.59 -16.60 10.99
N VAL A 114 -9.65 -17.51 11.25
CA VAL A 114 -8.26 -17.15 11.60
C VAL A 114 -7.54 -16.49 10.40
N THR A 115 -7.89 -16.83 9.17
CA THR A 115 -7.36 -16.17 7.97
C THR A 115 -7.73 -14.70 7.93
N ASP A 116 -8.99 -14.36 8.24
CA ASP A 116 -9.46 -12.98 8.29
C ASP A 116 -8.77 -12.20 9.42
N GLN A 117 -8.55 -12.84 10.57
CA GLN A 117 -7.77 -12.26 11.67
C GLN A 117 -6.33 -11.96 11.24
N VAL A 118 -5.67 -12.88 10.53
CA VAL A 118 -4.32 -12.65 10.00
C VAL A 118 -4.32 -11.47 9.02
N ALA A 119 -5.31 -11.37 8.12
CA ALA A 119 -5.42 -10.27 7.18
C ALA A 119 -5.58 -8.91 7.88
N SER A 120 -6.35 -8.86 8.97
CA SER A 120 -6.51 -7.68 9.82
C SER A 120 -5.19 -7.27 10.49
N ILE A 121 -4.46 -8.22 11.06
CA ILE A 121 -3.13 -7.97 11.66
C ILE A 121 -2.13 -7.50 10.58
N ASP A 122 -2.17 -8.08 9.38
CA ASP A 122 -1.31 -7.66 8.26
C ASP A 122 -1.58 -6.21 7.85
N ALA A 123 -2.84 -5.75 7.90
CA ALA A 123 -3.18 -4.36 7.65
C ALA A 123 -2.62 -3.43 8.75
N GLN A 124 -2.69 -3.84 10.01
CA GLN A 124 -2.12 -3.07 11.12
C GLN A 124 -0.59 -2.98 11.05
N ILE A 125 0.08 -4.08 10.66
CA ILE A 125 1.52 -4.09 10.43
C ILE A 125 1.89 -3.12 9.30
N ARG A 126 1.18 -3.16 8.16
CA ARG A 126 1.42 -2.21 7.05
C ARG A 126 1.26 -0.76 7.49
N GLN A 127 0.21 -0.44 8.25
CA GLN A 127 0.01 0.91 8.77
C GLN A 127 1.16 1.37 9.70
N LEU A 128 1.74 0.46 10.48
CA LEU A 128 2.92 0.78 11.29
C LEU A 128 4.18 0.92 10.44
N ASP A 129 4.35 0.08 9.42
CA ASP A 129 5.45 0.17 8.45
C ASP A 129 5.46 1.52 7.74
N ASP A 130 4.29 1.99 7.28
CA ASP A 130 4.14 3.32 6.66
C ASP A 130 4.53 4.43 7.64
N ARG A 131 4.07 4.36 8.90
CA ARG A 131 4.44 5.36 9.93
C ARG A 131 5.92 5.37 10.29
N ILE A 132 6.57 4.21 10.25
CA ILE A 132 8.01 4.10 10.48
C ILE A 132 8.77 4.67 9.27
N ALA A 133 8.30 4.39 8.05
CA ALA A 133 8.88 4.93 6.82
C ALA A 133 8.73 6.46 6.77
N ASP A 134 7.57 7.00 7.15
CA ASP A 134 7.29 8.44 7.22
C ASP A 134 8.18 9.18 8.24
N ALA A 135 8.77 8.47 9.20
CA ALA A 135 9.73 9.06 10.14
C ALA A 135 11.08 9.37 9.47
N ALA A 136 11.37 8.79 8.30
CA ALA A 136 12.53 9.10 7.48
C ALA A 136 12.14 10.06 6.35
N VAL A 137 12.31 11.36 6.59
CA VAL A 137 12.02 12.38 5.58
C VAL A 137 13.12 12.38 4.51
N THR A 138 12.77 11.96 3.30
CA THR A 138 13.65 11.96 2.12
C THR A 138 13.19 13.00 1.11
N ASN A 139 14.13 13.59 0.38
CA ASN A 139 13.81 14.56 -0.66
C ASN A 139 13.57 13.83 -2.00
N PRO A 140 12.40 14.00 -2.65
CA PRO A 140 12.13 13.36 -3.94
C PRO A 140 12.94 13.94 -5.11
N THR A 141 13.45 15.15 -4.96
CA THR A 141 14.17 15.87 -6.03
C THR A 141 15.56 16.31 -5.57
N ALA A 142 16.52 16.29 -6.49
CA ALA A 142 17.82 16.90 -6.24
C ALA A 142 17.66 18.42 -6.07
N GLY A 143 18.41 19.00 -5.13
CA GLY A 143 18.40 20.43 -4.87
C GLY A 143 19.35 20.81 -3.74
N THR A 144 19.50 22.10 -3.49
CA THR A 144 20.35 22.65 -2.45
C THR A 144 19.50 23.09 -1.25
N VAL A 145 19.91 22.70 -0.04
CA VAL A 145 19.25 23.13 1.20
C VAL A 145 19.54 24.63 1.42
N LEU A 146 18.49 25.44 1.45
CA LEU A 146 18.57 26.89 1.64
C LEU A 146 18.57 27.29 3.11
N SER A 147 17.71 26.65 3.89
CA SER A 147 17.58 26.90 5.32
C SER A 147 17.15 25.65 6.05
N VAL A 148 17.66 25.48 7.26
CA VAL A 148 17.24 24.45 8.21
C VAL A 148 16.47 25.16 9.31
N VAL A 149 15.23 24.71 9.57
CA VAL A 149 14.30 25.34 10.51
C VAL A 149 14.31 24.60 11.85
N VAL A 150 14.76 23.35 11.87
CA VAL A 150 14.67 22.42 13.00
C VAL A 150 16.02 21.75 13.23
N GLU A 151 16.45 21.65 14.49
CA GLU A 151 17.71 21.01 14.86
C GLU A 151 17.53 19.56 15.35
N ALA A 152 18.62 18.81 15.35
CA ALA A 152 18.63 17.43 15.83
C ALA A 152 18.30 17.37 17.33
N GLY A 153 17.31 16.54 17.69
CA GLY A 153 16.84 16.38 19.07
C GLY A 153 15.59 17.22 19.39
N GLU A 154 15.17 18.11 18.50
CA GLU A 154 13.94 18.87 18.68
C GLU A 154 12.69 18.02 18.37
N LEU A 155 11.62 18.26 19.14
CA LEU A 155 10.34 17.63 18.94
C LEU A 155 9.45 18.49 18.03
N VAL A 156 9.12 17.97 16.87
CA VAL A 156 8.28 18.65 15.87
C VAL A 156 6.92 17.98 15.71
N ARG A 157 5.92 18.78 15.30
CA ARG A 157 4.58 18.28 14.97
C ARG A 157 4.54 17.84 13.51
N THR A 158 3.63 16.93 13.20
CA THR A 158 3.37 16.51 11.82
C THR A 158 2.98 17.71 10.96
N GLY A 159 3.62 17.84 9.79
CA GLY A 159 3.41 18.95 8.86
C GLY A 159 4.23 20.21 9.15
N SER A 160 5.04 20.23 10.22
CA SER A 160 5.98 21.32 10.46
C SER A 160 7.10 21.31 9.40
N PRO A 161 7.47 22.47 8.83
CA PRO A 161 8.60 22.56 7.91
C PRO A 161 9.91 22.25 8.64
N LEU A 162 10.72 21.35 8.08
CA LEU A 162 12.03 20.97 8.65
C LEU A 162 13.17 21.78 8.03
N TYR A 163 13.14 21.90 6.71
CA TYR A 163 14.14 22.61 5.92
C TYR A 163 13.52 23.04 4.58
N THR A 164 14.14 24.03 3.94
CA THR A 164 13.76 24.49 2.60
C THR A 164 14.80 24.02 1.60
N VAL A 165 14.35 23.44 0.47
CA VAL A 165 15.22 23.08 -0.66
C VAL A 165 14.75 23.81 -1.90
N ALA A 166 15.72 24.25 -2.71
CA ALA A 166 15.47 24.74 -4.06
C ALA A 166 16.42 24.08 -5.04
N ASP A 167 15.95 23.87 -6.27
CA ASP A 167 16.82 23.62 -7.41
C ASP A 167 17.49 24.94 -7.80
N LEU A 168 18.82 24.97 -7.74
CA LEU A 168 19.62 26.15 -8.08
C LEU A 168 20.27 26.05 -9.47
N SER A 169 19.92 25.03 -10.26
CA SER A 169 20.45 24.82 -11.62
C SER A 169 20.03 25.93 -12.60
N ALA A 170 18.87 26.55 -12.37
CA ALA A 170 18.42 27.75 -13.04
C ALA A 170 17.65 28.62 -12.06
N LEU A 171 17.86 29.94 -12.13
CA LEU A 171 17.16 30.90 -11.29
C LEU A 171 16.29 31.81 -12.14
N THR A 172 15.20 32.27 -11.55
CA THR A 172 14.30 33.25 -12.15
C THR A 172 14.59 34.61 -11.57
N LEU A 173 15.10 35.53 -12.40
CA LEU A 173 15.20 36.93 -12.06
C LEU A 173 13.85 37.61 -12.34
N ARG A 174 13.24 38.17 -11.30
CA ARG A 174 12.04 39.00 -11.43
C ARG A 174 12.47 40.45 -11.63
N ALA A 175 12.22 40.98 -12.82
CA ALA A 175 12.53 42.35 -13.22
C ALA A 175 11.25 43.13 -13.51
N TYR A 176 11.36 44.45 -13.58
CA TYR A 176 10.24 45.35 -13.81
C TYR A 176 10.53 46.22 -15.03
N ALA A 177 9.59 46.28 -15.96
CA ALA A 177 9.66 47.13 -17.15
C ALA A 177 8.63 48.26 -17.05
N THR A 178 9.02 49.46 -17.45
CA THR A 178 8.11 50.59 -17.64
C THR A 178 7.21 50.36 -18.85
N GLY A 179 6.10 51.12 -18.96
CA GLY A 179 5.18 51.00 -20.11
C GLY A 179 5.88 51.14 -21.48
N ASN A 180 6.90 51.99 -21.58
CA ASN A 180 7.68 52.15 -22.82
C ASN A 180 8.55 50.93 -23.14
N GLN A 181 9.13 50.29 -22.12
CA GLN A 181 9.95 49.09 -22.27
C GLN A 181 9.09 47.85 -22.53
N LEU A 182 7.85 47.81 -22.02
CA LEU A 182 6.93 46.70 -22.24
C LEU A 182 6.67 46.43 -23.72
N ALA A 183 6.57 47.47 -24.55
CA ALA A 183 6.37 47.34 -26.00
C ALA A 183 7.49 46.54 -26.70
N ARG A 184 8.68 46.49 -26.08
CA ARG A 184 9.87 45.80 -26.62
C ARG A 184 10.01 44.38 -26.07
N LEU A 185 9.35 44.04 -24.97
CA LEU A 185 9.41 42.72 -24.35
C LEU A 185 8.60 41.69 -25.13
N ARG A 186 9.22 40.53 -25.37
CA ARG A 186 8.58 39.37 -25.99
C ARG A 186 8.90 38.11 -25.18
N LEU A 187 7.95 37.19 -25.09
CA LEU A 187 8.19 35.86 -24.54
C LEU A 187 9.23 35.13 -25.39
N GLY A 188 10.16 34.43 -24.75
CA GLY A 188 11.29 33.74 -25.39
C GLY A 188 12.43 34.67 -25.84
N MET A 189 12.35 35.97 -25.55
CA MET A 189 13.41 36.91 -25.95
C MET A 189 14.69 36.66 -25.15
N PRO A 190 15.86 36.54 -25.81
CA PRO A 190 17.14 36.48 -25.12
C PRO A 190 17.48 37.84 -24.52
N VAL A 191 17.96 37.84 -23.29
CA VAL A 191 18.39 39.03 -22.55
C VAL A 191 19.72 38.77 -21.86
N GLU A 192 20.45 39.82 -21.57
CA GLU A 192 21.61 39.75 -20.69
C GLU A 192 21.21 40.14 -19.27
N VAL A 193 21.65 39.34 -18.31
CA VAL A 193 21.48 39.56 -16.88
C VAL A 193 22.85 39.89 -16.29
N LEU A 194 23.00 41.10 -15.79
CA LEU A 194 24.21 41.56 -15.12
C LEU A 194 24.04 41.40 -13.61
N VAL A 195 24.99 40.72 -12.98
CA VAL A 195 25.00 40.50 -11.53
C VAL A 195 26.38 40.90 -11.00
N ASP A 196 26.41 41.52 -9.82
CA ASP A 196 27.65 41.88 -9.14
C ASP A 196 28.54 40.65 -8.92
N ASP A 197 29.81 40.74 -9.32
CA ASP A 197 30.80 39.68 -9.15
C ASP A 197 31.44 39.61 -7.76
N GLY A 198 31.10 40.55 -6.87
CA GLY A 198 31.62 40.66 -5.50
C GLY A 198 33.03 41.26 -5.42
N SER A 199 33.63 41.62 -6.56
CA SER A 199 34.94 42.27 -6.68
C SER A 199 34.86 43.69 -7.25
N GLY A 200 33.64 44.23 -7.36
CA GLY A 200 33.37 45.56 -7.91
C GLY A 200 33.15 45.58 -9.43
N GLY A 201 33.03 44.41 -10.07
CA GLY A 201 32.68 44.24 -11.47
C GLY A 201 31.28 43.63 -11.66
N LEU A 202 30.81 43.58 -12.91
CA LEU A 202 29.54 42.96 -13.28
C LEU A 202 29.80 41.73 -14.15
N ARG A 203 29.25 40.59 -13.75
CA ARG A 203 29.23 39.36 -14.56
C ARG A 203 27.96 39.35 -15.43
N SER A 204 28.15 39.25 -16.75
CA SER A 204 27.04 39.09 -17.70
C SER A 204 26.69 37.61 -17.89
N LEU A 205 25.41 37.29 -17.73
CA LEU A 205 24.83 35.96 -17.91
C LEU A 205 23.71 36.04 -18.94
N ARG A 206 23.55 35.00 -19.76
CA ARG A 206 22.44 34.95 -20.72
C ARG A 206 21.19 34.39 -20.05
N GLY A 207 20.07 35.07 -20.25
CA GLY A 207 18.75 34.65 -19.79
C GLY A 207 17.70 34.72 -20.90
N GLU A 208 16.52 34.18 -20.61
CA GLU A 208 15.37 34.15 -21.52
C GLU A 208 14.13 34.65 -20.79
N VAL A 209 13.35 35.54 -21.42
CA VAL A 209 12.07 36.02 -20.85
C VAL A 209 11.04 34.89 -20.91
N VAL A 210 10.58 34.42 -19.75
CA VAL A 210 9.64 33.29 -19.64
C VAL A 210 8.22 33.71 -19.27
N THR A 211 8.07 34.81 -18.55
CA THR A 211 6.76 35.31 -18.10
C THR A 211 6.72 36.83 -18.22
N ILE A 212 5.58 37.38 -18.64
CA ILE A 212 5.29 38.81 -18.61
C ILE A 212 3.93 38.97 -17.92
N ALA A 213 3.86 39.77 -16.86
CA ALA A 213 2.63 39.99 -16.12
C ALA A 213 1.59 40.73 -16.96
N SER A 214 0.34 40.27 -16.93
CA SER A 214 -0.78 40.86 -17.68
C SER A 214 -1.33 42.15 -17.04
N ALA A 215 -0.96 42.44 -15.80
CA ALA A 215 -1.40 43.60 -15.04
C ALA A 215 -0.20 44.41 -14.53
N ALA A 216 -0.34 45.73 -14.60
CA ALA A 216 0.64 46.65 -14.03
C ALA A 216 0.61 46.62 -12.49
N GLN A 217 1.77 46.77 -11.88
CA GLN A 217 1.98 46.87 -10.44
C GLN A 217 2.55 48.24 -10.08
N PHE A 218 2.30 48.70 -8.86
CA PHE A 218 2.95 49.90 -8.32
C PHE A 218 4.41 49.58 -7.97
N THR A 219 5.31 50.55 -8.19
CA THR A 219 6.75 50.42 -7.90
C THR A 219 6.99 50.02 -6.44
N PRO A 220 7.69 48.91 -6.15
CA PRO A 220 7.92 48.43 -4.79
C PRO A 220 9.13 49.12 -4.14
N THR A 221 9.14 50.46 -4.05
CA THR A 221 10.21 51.22 -3.37
C THR A 221 9.66 51.82 -2.06
N PRO A 222 10.38 51.74 -0.92
CA PRO A 222 10.00 52.49 0.29
C PRO A 222 10.24 54.00 0.07
N ILE A 223 9.15 54.78 0.09
CA ILE A 223 9.11 56.20 -0.32
C ILE A 223 9.45 57.11 0.87
N GLN A 224 10.37 58.07 0.72
CA GLN A 224 10.65 59.11 1.74
C GLN A 224 10.17 60.52 1.38
N THR A 225 9.71 60.78 0.16
CA THR A 225 9.24 62.12 -0.28
C THR A 225 7.84 62.08 -0.92
N ARG A 226 7.10 63.19 -0.83
CA ARG A 226 5.66 63.24 -1.18
C ARG A 226 5.34 63.20 -2.68
N ASP A 227 6.32 63.38 -3.57
CA ASP A 227 6.11 63.54 -5.01
C ASP A 227 6.38 62.29 -5.88
N GLU A 228 6.91 61.19 -5.32
CA GLU A 228 7.22 59.97 -6.09
C GLU A 228 6.03 58.99 -6.17
N ARG A 229 4.87 59.46 -6.65
CA ARG A 229 3.66 58.62 -6.78
C ARG A 229 3.38 58.24 -8.24
N ALA A 230 3.51 56.93 -8.50
CA ALA A 230 2.85 56.13 -9.54
C ALA A 230 3.37 56.19 -10.99
N GLU A 231 4.55 55.59 -11.25
CA GLU A 231 4.80 54.93 -12.53
C GLU A 231 4.26 53.49 -12.49
N LEU A 232 3.50 53.10 -13.51
CA LEU A 232 3.03 51.73 -13.68
C LEU A 232 4.16 50.87 -14.24
N VAL A 233 4.56 49.84 -13.49
CA VAL A 233 5.58 48.88 -13.93
C VAL A 233 4.96 47.51 -14.15
N TYR A 234 5.49 46.79 -15.14
CA TYR A 234 5.07 45.44 -15.49
C TYR A 234 6.17 44.48 -15.07
N ALA A 235 5.84 43.54 -14.19
CA ALA A 235 6.77 42.50 -13.80
C ALA A 235 6.98 41.52 -14.96
N PHE A 236 8.22 41.14 -15.21
CA PHE A 236 8.57 40.05 -16.12
C PHE A 236 9.64 39.17 -15.47
N GLU A 237 9.66 37.91 -15.86
CA GLU A 237 10.53 36.90 -15.31
C GLU A 237 11.52 36.43 -16.37
N VAL A 238 12.80 36.41 -16.00
CA VAL A 238 13.89 35.96 -16.85
C VAL A 238 14.48 34.69 -16.24
N ARG A 239 14.47 33.59 -16.98
CA ARG A 239 15.14 32.35 -16.60
C ARG A 239 16.62 32.45 -16.95
N VAL A 240 17.49 32.25 -15.96
CA VAL A 240 18.95 32.30 -16.10
C VAL A 240 19.55 30.97 -15.66
N PRO A 241 20.20 30.21 -16.57
CA PRO A 241 20.95 29.01 -16.20
C PRO A 241 22.10 29.34 -15.24
N ASN A 242 22.33 28.48 -14.25
CA ASN A 242 23.35 28.66 -13.21
C ASN A 242 24.27 27.43 -13.07
N PRO A 243 24.98 27.03 -14.15
CA PRO A 243 25.80 25.81 -14.15
C PRO A 243 26.96 25.86 -13.15
N ASP A 244 27.49 27.05 -12.88
CA ASP A 244 28.64 27.25 -11.97
C ASP A 244 28.21 27.46 -10.50
N GLY A 245 26.90 27.48 -10.21
CA GLY A 245 26.38 27.74 -8.86
C GLY A 245 26.67 29.15 -8.33
N PHE A 246 27.06 30.08 -9.21
CA PHE A 246 27.46 31.44 -8.84
C PHE A 246 26.28 32.27 -8.32
N LEU A 247 25.13 32.16 -8.97
CA LEU A 247 23.95 32.91 -8.59
C LEU A 247 23.32 32.36 -7.31
N LYS A 248 22.95 33.26 -6.40
CA LYS A 248 22.26 32.94 -5.15
C LYS A 248 20.89 33.63 -5.10
N VAL A 249 19.94 32.99 -4.43
CA VAL A 249 18.61 33.57 -4.20
C VAL A 249 18.76 34.88 -3.42
N GLY A 250 18.13 35.95 -3.92
CA GLY A 250 18.19 37.29 -3.32
C GLY A 250 19.32 38.18 -3.83
N MET A 251 20.19 37.71 -4.72
CA MET A 251 21.16 38.59 -5.39
C MET A 251 20.44 39.60 -6.30
N PRO A 252 20.76 40.91 -6.20
CA PRO A 252 20.25 41.89 -7.14
C PRO A 252 20.87 41.65 -8.52
N GLY A 253 20.09 41.88 -9.57
CA GLY A 253 20.55 41.77 -10.94
C GLY A 253 19.84 42.77 -11.83
N GLU A 254 20.54 43.20 -12.88
CA GLU A 254 20.04 44.12 -13.88
C GLU A 254 19.78 43.37 -15.19
N VAL A 255 18.69 43.70 -15.88
CA VAL A 255 18.39 43.13 -17.20
C VAL A 255 18.74 44.15 -18.26
N ARG A 256 19.64 43.76 -19.18
CA ARG A 256 19.97 44.51 -20.38
C ARG A 256 19.34 43.83 -21.60
N PHE A 257 18.54 44.61 -22.33
CA PHE A 257 18.04 44.17 -23.63
C PHE A 257 19.19 44.13 -24.61
N LEU A 258 19.32 43.00 -25.31
CA LEU A 258 20.16 42.88 -26.47
C LEU A 258 19.45 43.63 -27.59
N ASP A 259 19.72 44.92 -27.71
CA ASP A 259 19.22 45.70 -28.83
C ASP A 259 19.80 45.13 -30.13
N ASP A 260 18.98 45.05 -31.18
CA ASP A 260 19.43 44.84 -32.57
C ASP A 260 20.30 46.04 -32.99
N ALA A 261 21.51 46.16 -32.44
CA ALA A 261 22.54 47.06 -32.91
C ALA A 261 23.24 46.43 -34.12
N ALA A 262 22.45 46.20 -35.19
CA ALA A 262 22.90 45.91 -36.54
C ALA A 262 21.79 46.21 -37.56
N ALA A 263 21.16 47.38 -37.48
CA ALA A 263 20.35 47.94 -38.57
C ALA A 263 20.23 49.46 -38.44
N GLU A 264 21.32 50.17 -38.78
CA GLU A 264 21.40 51.33 -39.69
C GLU A 264 22.74 52.05 -39.54
#